data_AF-A0A820K8M2-F1
#
_entry.id   AF-A0A820K8M2-F1
#
_cell.length_a   1.000
_cell.length_b   1.000
_cell.length_c   1.000
_cell.angle_alpha   90.00
_cell.angle_beta   90.00
_cell.angle_gamma   90.00
#
_symmetry.space_group_name_H-M   'P 1'
#
loop_
_entity.id
_entity.type
_entity.pdbx_description
1 polymer ?
#
loop_
_entity_poly.entity_id
_entity_poly.type
_entity_poly.pdbx_seq_one_letter_code
_entity_poly.pdbx_strand_id
1 'polypeptide(L)'
;TYDIKSINPRLLDFKFEFSDDPDYETVVNQLEKQYHLNHEKIDDKVREEIYGLCYDHDTFVFYGDPAFLANLQENPTENLLTTKFHRTGKTTHQFIIEYKDVETAQNYKLPIGSIFTNRIEHFNIINGFEYVPILSDNFLMILKPNPRDKESTIIKIDFRGTLI
;
A
#
# COMPACT_ATOMS: atom_id res chain seq x y z
N THR A 1 -13.76 9.24 -13.46
CA THR A 1 -14.36 8.02 -12.91
C THR A 1 -13.50 6.88 -13.38
N TYR A 2 -12.71 6.27 -12.50
CA TYR A 2 -11.91 5.11 -12.88
C TYR A 2 -12.82 3.90 -12.84
N ASP A 3 -13.17 3.35 -14.01
CA ASP A 3 -13.80 2.05 -14.08
C ASP A 3 -12.76 1.02 -13.61
N ILE A 4 -13.02 0.43 -12.45
CA ILE A 4 -12.38 -0.82 -12.04
C ILE A 4 -12.70 -1.79 -13.17
N LYS A 5 -11.71 -2.09 -14.01
CA LYS A 5 -11.84 -3.14 -15.03
C LYS A 5 -12.32 -4.37 -14.29
N SER A 6 -13.54 -4.78 -14.60
CA SER A 6 -14.28 -5.81 -13.90
C SER A 6 -13.37 -7.01 -13.66
N ILE A 7 -13.13 -7.35 -12.38
CA ILE A 7 -12.68 -8.67 -11.99
C ILE A 7 -13.53 -9.68 -12.78
N ASN A 8 -12.89 -10.66 -13.42
CA ASN A 8 -13.58 -11.68 -14.18
C ASN A 8 -14.70 -12.24 -13.31
N PRO A 9 -15.99 -12.08 -13.69
CA PRO A 9 -17.11 -12.39 -12.79
C PRO A 9 -17.14 -13.86 -12.39
N ARG A 10 -16.44 -14.73 -13.12
CA ARG A 10 -16.24 -16.12 -12.73
C ARG A 10 -15.45 -16.26 -11.43
N LEU A 11 -14.50 -15.37 -11.15
CA LEU A 11 -13.66 -15.40 -9.94
C LEU A 11 -14.37 -14.86 -8.68
N LEU A 12 -15.50 -14.15 -8.83
CA LEU A 12 -16.22 -13.55 -7.71
C LEU A 12 -16.96 -14.58 -6.84
N ASP A 13 -17.28 -15.76 -7.40
CA ASP A 13 -18.00 -16.85 -6.70
C ASP A 13 -17.07 -17.96 -6.19
N PHE A 14 -15.76 -17.74 -6.19
CA PHE A 14 -14.81 -18.75 -5.71
C PHE A 14 -14.91 -18.92 -4.19
N LYS A 15 -15.24 -20.12 -3.74
CA LYS A 15 -15.21 -20.48 -2.32
C LYS A 15 -14.03 -21.39 -2.10
N PHE A 16 -13.00 -20.87 -1.45
CA PHE A 16 -11.91 -21.70 -0.96
C PHE A 16 -12.44 -22.60 0.16
N GLU A 17 -12.30 -23.91 0.00
CA GLU A 17 -12.42 -24.85 1.11
C GLU A 17 -11.04 -24.93 1.77
N PHE A 18 -10.81 -24.06 2.75
CA PHE A 18 -9.57 -24.04 3.51
C PHE A 18 -9.62 -25.07 4.65
N SER A 19 -8.66 -25.99 4.69
CA SER A 19 -8.19 -26.61 5.93
C SER A 19 -7.01 -25.80 6.49
N ASP A 20 -6.64 -26.02 7.76
CA ASP A 20 -5.77 -25.17 8.60
C ASP A 20 -4.37 -24.75 8.07
N ASP A 21 -3.98 -25.14 6.86
CA ASP A 21 -2.86 -24.53 6.09
C ASP A 21 -2.86 -25.12 4.66
N PRO A 22 -3.51 -24.48 3.68
CA PRO A 22 -3.51 -24.97 2.30
C PRO A 22 -2.15 -24.67 1.65
N ASP A 23 -1.45 -25.70 1.19
CA ASP A 23 -0.27 -25.49 0.35
C ASP A 23 -0.66 -24.96 -1.06
N TYR A 24 0.33 -24.45 -1.78
CA TYR A 24 0.18 -23.91 -3.14
C TYR A 24 -0.54 -24.90 -4.06
N GLU A 25 -0.18 -26.17 -3.96
CA GLU A 25 -0.71 -27.23 -4.81
C GLU A 25 -2.20 -27.45 -4.54
N THR A 26 -2.65 -27.34 -3.29
CA THR A 26 -4.06 -27.41 -2.89
C THR A 26 -4.89 -26.28 -3.49
N VAL A 27 -4.40 -25.04 -3.42
CA VAL A 27 -5.10 -23.86 -3.98
C VAL A 27 -5.23 -23.96 -5.50
N VAL A 28 -4.16 -24.31 -6.18
CA VAL A 28 -4.13 -24.46 -7.64
C VAL A 28 -5.07 -25.58 -8.08
N ASN A 29 -5.03 -26.75 -7.41
CA ASN A 29 -5.91 -27.87 -7.71
C ASN A 29 -7.40 -27.53 -7.52
N GLN A 30 -7.75 -26.73 -6.50
CA GLN A 30 -9.14 -26.28 -6.29
C GLN A 30 -9.59 -25.32 -7.40
N LEU A 31 -8.74 -24.38 -7.81
CA LEU A 31 -9.01 -23.46 -8.92
C LEU A 31 -9.17 -24.22 -10.25
N GLU A 32 -8.30 -25.19 -10.52
CA GLU A 32 -8.37 -26.04 -11.71
C GLU A 32 -9.66 -26.87 -11.76
N LYS A 33 -10.02 -27.48 -10.63
CA LYS A 33 -11.23 -28.30 -10.50
C LYS A 33 -12.51 -27.50 -10.69
N GLN A 34 -12.59 -26.29 -10.15
CA GLN A 34 -13.81 -25.46 -10.21
C GLN A 34 -13.99 -24.76 -11.56
N TYR A 35 -12.90 -24.27 -12.17
CA TYR A 35 -12.98 -23.53 -13.43
C TYR A 35 -12.72 -24.38 -14.68
N HIS A 36 -12.47 -25.68 -14.51
CA HIS A 36 -12.11 -26.60 -15.59
C HIS A 36 -11.02 -25.99 -16.47
N LEU A 37 -9.99 -25.46 -15.81
CA LEU A 37 -8.89 -24.74 -16.43
C LEU A 37 -8.14 -25.70 -17.36
N ASN A 38 -8.46 -25.64 -18.65
CA ASN A 38 -7.71 -26.38 -19.66
C ASN A 38 -6.42 -25.60 -19.93
N HIS A 39 -5.31 -26.04 -19.36
CA HIS A 39 -4.00 -25.37 -19.43
C HIS A 39 -3.55 -25.04 -20.85
N GLU A 40 -4.05 -25.74 -21.87
CA GLU A 40 -3.74 -25.48 -23.28
C GLU A 40 -4.55 -24.32 -23.90
N LYS A 41 -5.59 -23.82 -23.21
CA LYS A 41 -6.53 -22.79 -23.73
C LYS A 41 -6.61 -21.52 -22.90
N ILE A 42 -5.82 -21.40 -21.84
CA ILE A 42 -5.82 -20.22 -20.98
C ILE A 42 -4.81 -19.23 -21.54
N ASP A 43 -5.31 -18.05 -21.91
CA ASP A 43 -4.49 -16.92 -22.30
C ASP A 43 -3.51 -16.55 -21.17
N ASP A 44 -2.27 -16.20 -21.51
CA ASP A 44 -1.22 -15.92 -20.54
C ASP A 44 -1.63 -14.80 -19.58
N LYS A 45 -2.45 -13.87 -20.06
CA LYS A 45 -3.04 -12.80 -19.25
C LYS A 45 -4.01 -13.30 -18.18
N VAL A 46 -4.80 -14.34 -18.48
CA VAL A 46 -5.72 -14.97 -17.51
C VAL A 46 -4.90 -15.79 -16.50
N ARG A 47 -3.78 -16.38 -16.91
CA ARG A 47 -2.81 -16.97 -15.96
C ARG A 47 -2.24 -15.90 -15.03
N GLU A 48 -1.78 -14.76 -15.54
CA GLU A 48 -1.26 -13.67 -14.71
C GLU A 48 -2.31 -13.12 -13.75
N GLU A 49 -3.58 -13.01 -14.16
CA GLU A 49 -4.66 -12.55 -13.27
C GLU A 49 -5.00 -13.57 -12.17
N ILE A 50 -5.00 -14.89 -12.48
CA ILE A 50 -5.31 -15.96 -11.50
C ILE A 50 -4.12 -16.19 -10.56
N TYR A 51 -2.90 -16.28 -11.10
CA TYR A 51 -1.69 -16.54 -10.31
C TYR A 51 -1.16 -15.28 -9.64
N GLY A 52 -1.40 -14.09 -10.20
CA GLY A 52 -1.07 -12.80 -9.58
C GLY A 52 -1.90 -12.50 -8.33
N LEU A 53 -3.06 -13.15 -8.16
CA LEU A 53 -3.80 -13.16 -6.89
C LEU A 53 -3.16 -14.09 -5.84
N CYS A 54 -2.39 -15.09 -6.27
CA CYS A 54 -1.79 -16.11 -5.39
C CYS A 54 -0.33 -15.83 -5.02
N TYR A 55 0.33 -14.90 -5.72
CA TYR A 55 1.76 -14.66 -5.56
C TYR A 55 2.06 -13.16 -5.53
N ASP A 56 1.91 -12.58 -4.34
CA ASP A 56 2.71 -11.42 -3.99
C ASP A 56 3.19 -11.55 -2.56
N HIS A 57 4.46 -11.93 -2.42
CA HIS A 57 5.18 -11.98 -1.14
C HIS A 57 5.30 -10.58 -0.50
N ASP A 58 5.00 -9.51 -1.25
CA ASP A 58 5.01 -8.11 -0.80
C ASP A 58 3.60 -7.48 -0.73
N THR A 59 2.52 -8.25 -0.90
CA THR A 59 1.15 -7.73 -0.72
C THR A 59 0.77 -7.69 0.75
N PHE A 60 0.49 -6.48 1.24
CA PHE A 60 -0.31 -6.28 2.46
C PHE A 60 -1.79 -6.54 2.12
N VAL A 61 -2.33 -7.70 2.51
CA VAL A 61 -3.78 -7.97 2.47
C VAL A 61 -4.41 -7.40 3.74
N PHE A 62 -5.29 -6.41 3.61
CA PHE A 62 -6.24 -6.08 4.67
C PHE A 62 -7.32 -7.16 4.71
N TYR A 63 -7.20 -8.12 5.62
CA TYR A 63 -8.27 -9.07 5.90
C TYR A 63 -9.29 -8.41 6.84
N GLY A 64 -10.35 -7.85 6.26
CA GLY A 64 -11.57 -7.50 6.96
C GLY A 64 -12.64 -8.53 6.60
N ASP A 65 -13.24 -9.17 7.59
CA ASP A 65 -14.43 -9.99 7.39
C ASP A 65 -15.49 -9.15 6.65
N PRO A 66 -15.99 -9.52 5.46
CA PRO A 66 -16.98 -8.72 4.74
C PRO A 66 -18.30 -8.53 5.50
N ALA A 67 -18.56 -9.31 6.55
CA ALA A 67 -19.67 -9.11 7.49
C ALA A 67 -19.34 -8.14 8.65
N PHE A 68 -18.06 -7.93 8.94
CA PHE A 68 -17.59 -6.82 9.76
C PHE A 68 -17.19 -5.69 8.80
N LEU A 69 -18.04 -4.68 8.67
CA LEU A 69 -17.57 -3.38 8.20
C LEU A 69 -16.27 -3.05 8.95
N ALA A 70 -15.14 -3.20 8.28
CA ALA A 70 -13.89 -2.56 8.65
C ALA A 70 -14.07 -1.07 8.36
N ASN A 71 -15.06 -0.47 9.03
CA ASN A 71 -15.18 0.95 9.18
C ASN A 71 -13.93 1.33 9.95
N LEU A 72 -12.89 1.73 9.21
CA LEU A 72 -12.00 2.78 9.68
C LEU A 72 -12.91 3.80 10.35
N GLN A 73 -12.80 3.90 11.67
CA GLN A 73 -13.69 4.65 12.54
C GLN A 73 -14.13 5.94 11.82
N GLU A 74 -15.44 6.11 11.57
CA GLU A 74 -15.96 7.23 10.75
C GLU A 74 -15.50 8.60 11.28
N ASN A 75 -15.16 8.65 12.57
CA ASN A 75 -14.53 9.78 13.22
C ASN A 75 -13.32 9.25 14.02
N PRO A 76 -12.10 9.20 13.44
CA PRO A 76 -10.90 8.89 14.22
C PRO A 76 -10.85 9.87 15.39
N THR A 77 -10.75 9.35 16.61
CA THR A 77 -11.12 10.09 17.83
C THR A 77 -10.22 11.29 18.11
N GLU A 78 -9.14 11.45 17.37
CA GLU A 78 -8.37 12.67 17.16
C GLU A 78 -7.36 12.37 16.06
N ASN A 79 -7.23 13.23 15.04
CA ASN A 79 -6.13 13.08 14.09
C ASN A 79 -4.83 13.47 14.79
N LEU A 80 -4.13 12.47 15.34
CA LEU A 80 -2.84 12.61 16.01
C LEU A 80 -1.75 13.21 15.11
N LEU A 81 -1.94 13.11 13.80
CA LEU A 81 -1.07 13.69 12.80
C LEU A 81 -1.80 13.96 11.49
N THR A 82 -1.17 14.78 10.66
CA THR A 82 -1.56 15.00 9.27
C THR A 82 -0.35 14.82 8.36
N THR A 83 -0.60 14.34 7.15
CA THR A 83 0.41 14.23 6.11
C THR A 83 0.06 15.15 4.95
N LYS A 84 1.08 15.81 4.39
CA LYS A 84 0.91 16.72 3.24
C LYS A 84 1.96 16.38 2.19
N PHE A 85 1.52 16.32 0.95
CA PHE A 85 2.38 16.14 -0.21
C PHE A 85 2.33 17.40 -1.08
N HIS A 86 3.49 17.99 -1.34
CA HIS A 86 3.62 19.22 -2.11
C HIS A 86 4.60 19.04 -3.26
N ARG A 87 4.18 19.44 -4.46
CA ARG A 87 5.09 19.64 -5.58
C ARG A 87 5.67 21.05 -5.51
N THR A 88 6.93 21.17 -5.11
CA THR A 88 7.63 22.46 -4.95
C THR A 88 8.27 22.96 -6.25
N GLY A 89 8.36 22.11 -7.29
CA GLY A 89 8.93 22.47 -8.59
C GLY A 89 8.65 21.43 -9.66
N LYS A 90 9.32 21.54 -10.81
CA LYS A 90 9.08 20.64 -11.95
C LYS A 90 9.38 19.18 -11.60
N THR A 91 10.48 18.94 -10.88
CA THR A 91 10.94 17.62 -10.46
C THR A 91 11.25 17.56 -8.97
N THR A 92 10.77 18.52 -8.18
CA THR A 92 11.01 18.58 -6.73
C THR A 92 9.71 18.46 -5.97
N HIS A 93 9.73 17.60 -4.95
CA HIS A 93 8.59 17.20 -4.15
C HIS A 93 8.96 17.23 -2.68
N GLN A 94 7.97 17.50 -1.84
CA GLN A 94 8.09 17.60 -0.39
C GLN A 94 6.97 16.79 0.26
N PHE A 95 7.35 15.91 1.16
CA PHE A 95 6.45 15.17 2.03
C PHE A 95 6.61 15.68 3.46
N ILE A 96 5.51 16.10 4.07
CA ILE A 96 5.48 16.66 5.42
C ILE A 96 4.61 15.76 6.30
N ILE A 97 5.12 15.41 7.46
CA ILE A 97 4.36 14.83 8.57
C ILE A 97 4.27 15.90 9.65
N GLU A 98 3.07 16.23 10.08
CA GLU A 98 2.78 17.23 11.11
C GLU A 98 1.98 16.56 12.23
N TYR A 99 2.60 16.43 13.40
CA TYR A 99 2.00 15.87 14.61
C TYR A 99 1.16 16.91 15.33
N LYS A 100 0.13 16.44 16.06
CA LYS A 100 -0.73 17.29 16.89
C LYS A 100 0.06 18.08 17.93
N ASP A 101 1.01 17.41 18.58
CA ASP A 101 1.83 17.97 19.67
C ASP A 101 3.17 17.21 19.79
N VAL A 102 4.06 17.75 20.62
CA VAL A 102 5.41 17.23 20.85
C VAL A 102 5.37 15.84 21.50
N GLU A 103 4.45 15.61 22.43
CA GLU A 103 4.32 14.32 23.11
C GLU A 103 3.97 13.20 22.13
N THR A 104 3.02 13.47 21.24
CA THR A 104 2.64 12.59 20.15
C THR A 104 3.83 12.34 19.24
N ALA A 105 4.54 13.38 18.82
CA ALA A 105 5.69 13.26 17.92
C ALA A 105 6.82 12.37 18.47
N GLN A 106 7.08 12.42 19.78
CA GLN A 106 8.14 11.64 20.43
C GLN A 106 7.71 10.20 20.73
N ASN A 107 6.41 9.97 20.97
CA ASN A 107 5.87 8.66 21.34
C ASN A 107 5.28 7.87 20.17
N TYR A 108 5.10 8.48 19.00
CA TYR A 108 4.60 7.79 17.81
C TYR A 108 5.60 6.73 17.35
N LYS A 109 5.12 5.52 17.06
CA LYS A 109 5.96 4.37 16.66
C LYS A 109 5.48 3.66 15.40
N LEU A 110 4.29 4.02 14.90
CA LEU A 110 3.71 3.38 13.75
C LEU A 110 4.35 3.95 12.47
N PRO A 111 4.46 3.15 11.40
CA PRO A 111 4.86 3.67 10.10
C PRO A 111 3.90 4.75 9.61
N ILE A 112 4.43 5.77 8.94
CA ILE A 112 3.64 6.80 8.28
C ILE A 112 4.07 6.85 6.81
N GLY A 113 3.09 6.79 5.92
CA GLY A 113 3.35 6.89 4.50
C GLY A 113 2.24 7.62 3.75
N SER A 114 2.51 7.88 2.48
CA SER A 114 1.58 8.47 1.54
C SER A 114 1.74 7.79 0.19
N ILE A 115 0.61 7.40 -0.38
CA ILE A 115 0.52 6.88 -1.74
C ILE A 115 0.41 8.09 -2.68
N PHE A 116 1.21 8.09 -3.74
CA PHE A 116 1.17 9.15 -4.75
C PHE A 116 0.04 8.91 -5.73
N THR A 117 -0.64 9.98 -6.14
CA THR A 117 -1.69 9.90 -7.18
C THR A 117 -1.11 9.62 -8.58
N ASN A 118 0.17 9.94 -8.77
CA ASN A 118 0.92 9.81 -10.01
C ASN A 118 2.23 9.10 -9.68
N ARG A 119 2.70 8.24 -10.58
CA ARG A 119 3.98 7.55 -10.38
C ARG A 119 5.15 8.52 -10.52
N ILE A 120 6.20 8.29 -9.75
CA ILE A 120 7.41 9.13 -9.69
C ILE A 120 8.64 8.25 -9.93
N GLU A 121 9.29 8.43 -11.07
CA GLU A 121 10.51 7.69 -11.40
C GLU A 121 11.78 8.53 -11.18
N HIS A 122 12.94 7.86 -11.24
CA HIS A 122 14.27 8.47 -11.13
C HIS A 122 14.41 9.33 -9.87
N PHE A 123 13.92 8.82 -8.74
CA PHE A 123 13.86 9.59 -7.52
C PHE A 123 15.21 9.68 -6.82
N ASN A 124 15.44 10.80 -6.14
CA ASN A 124 16.58 10.99 -5.26
C ASN A 124 16.19 11.86 -4.08
N ILE A 125 16.36 11.37 -2.85
CA ILE A 125 16.13 12.16 -1.65
C ILE A 125 17.13 13.32 -1.62
N ILE A 126 16.68 14.50 -1.23
CA ILE A 126 17.51 15.70 -1.07
C ILE A 126 17.72 15.98 0.42
N ASN A 127 16.68 15.78 1.22
CA ASN A 127 16.64 16.09 2.64
C ASN A 127 15.74 15.10 3.39
N GLY A 128 16.07 14.82 4.65
CA GLY A 128 15.34 13.85 5.48
C GLY A 128 15.89 12.42 5.43
N PHE A 129 17.14 12.23 5.00
CA PHE A 129 17.81 10.92 4.99
C PHE A 129 17.93 10.29 6.38
N GLU A 130 18.01 11.12 7.42
CA GLU A 130 18.09 10.68 8.81
C GLU A 130 16.87 9.87 9.27
N TYR A 131 15.74 10.02 8.57
CA TYR A 131 14.51 9.26 8.84
C TYR A 131 14.42 7.96 8.03
N VAL A 132 15.42 7.68 7.19
CA VAL A 132 15.50 6.49 6.33
C VAL A 132 14.18 6.24 5.58
N PRO A 133 13.72 7.20 4.77
CA PRO A 133 12.46 7.06 4.05
C PRO A 133 12.60 5.98 2.98
N ILE A 134 11.59 5.11 2.90
CA ILE A 134 11.40 4.13 1.84
C ILE A 134 10.59 4.82 0.74
N LEU A 135 11.22 5.02 -0.40
CA LEU A 135 10.61 5.66 -1.57
C LEU A 135 10.49 4.65 -2.70
N SER A 136 9.29 4.54 -3.26
CA SER A 136 8.96 3.77 -4.45
C SER A 136 8.39 4.70 -5.53
N ASP A 137 8.04 4.16 -6.69
CA ASP A 137 7.37 4.90 -7.75
C ASP A 137 5.97 5.39 -7.34
N ASN A 138 5.31 4.69 -6.42
CA ASN A 138 3.91 4.91 -6.05
C ASN A 138 3.69 5.30 -4.58
N PHE A 139 4.71 5.26 -3.72
CA PHE A 139 4.57 5.66 -2.32
C PHE A 139 5.88 6.18 -1.70
N LEU A 140 5.72 6.90 -0.60
CA LEU A 140 6.78 7.19 0.37
C LEU A 140 6.32 6.74 1.74
N MET A 141 7.21 6.07 2.47
CA MET A 141 6.95 5.60 3.83
C MET A 141 8.15 5.83 4.75
N ILE A 142 7.86 6.17 6.00
CA ILE A 142 8.83 6.26 7.08
C ILE A 142 8.42 5.28 8.16
N LEU A 143 9.27 4.26 8.42
CA LEU A 143 8.95 3.19 9.37
C LEU A 143 8.97 3.67 10.83
N LYS A 144 9.84 4.64 11.15
CA LYS A 144 10.03 5.19 12.50
C LYS A 144 10.09 6.71 12.44
N PRO A 145 8.93 7.39 12.35
CA PRO A 145 8.86 8.80 12.04
C PRO A 145 9.03 9.67 13.29
N ASN A 146 10.14 9.54 14.00
CA ASN A 146 10.38 10.32 15.22
C ASN A 146 11.25 11.54 14.87
N PRO A 147 10.80 12.79 15.11
CA PRO A 147 11.60 13.96 14.83
C PRO A 147 12.91 13.93 15.61
N ARG A 148 14.01 14.33 14.97
CA ARG A 148 15.34 14.35 15.60
C ARG A 148 15.42 15.36 16.73
N ASP A 149 14.74 16.49 16.57
CA ASP A 149 14.58 17.50 17.60
C ASP A 149 13.41 17.13 18.51
N LYS A 150 13.66 17.14 19.82
CA LYS A 150 12.69 16.77 20.85
C LYS A 150 11.54 17.77 20.93
N GLU A 151 11.72 19.00 20.47
CA GLU A 151 10.67 20.02 20.46
C GLU A 151 9.94 20.11 19.11
N SER A 152 10.41 19.38 18.09
CA SER A 152 9.78 19.43 16.77
C SER A 152 8.55 18.55 16.69
N THR A 153 7.49 19.09 16.08
CA THR A 153 6.27 18.37 15.70
C THR A 153 6.22 18.05 14.21
N ILE A 154 7.29 18.35 13.46
CA ILE A 154 7.29 18.28 12.00
C ILE A 154 8.48 17.46 11.50
N ILE A 155 8.20 16.57 10.55
CA ILE A 155 9.19 15.88 9.72
C ILE A 155 8.98 16.32 8.27
N LYS A 156 10.08 16.65 7.58
CA LYS A 156 10.07 17.02 6.16
C LYS A 156 11.05 16.13 5.39
N ILE A 157 10.54 15.51 4.34
CA ILE A 157 11.33 14.77 3.35
C ILE A 157 11.25 15.52 2.04
N ASP A 158 12.37 16.05 1.57
CA ASP A 158 12.45 16.68 0.26
C ASP A 158 13.12 15.69 -0.70
N PHE A 159 12.55 15.51 -1.89
CA PHE A 159 13.10 14.61 -2.89
C PHE A 159 12.90 15.13 -4.31
N ARG A 160 13.74 14.65 -5.23
CA ARG A 160 13.58 14.84 -6.66
C ARG A 160 12.94 13.60 -7.27
N GLY A 161 12.20 13.79 -8.35
CA GLY A 161 11.64 12.72 -9.16
C GLY A 161 10.88 13.26 -10.38
N THR A 162 10.66 12.41 -11.36
CA THR A 162 9.91 12.74 -12.57
C THR A 162 8.55 12.06 -12.52
N LEU A 163 7.48 12.84 -12.58
CA LEU A 163 6.13 12.30 -12.72
C LEU A 163 5.95 11.68 -14.10
N ILE A 164 5.34 10.51 -14.14
CA ILE A 164 4.97 9.78 -15.37
C ILE A 164 3.45 9.61 -15.48
#